data_AF-A0A151JGH7-F1
#
_entry.id   AF-A0A151JGH7-F1
#
_cell.length_a   1.000
_cell.length_b   1.000
_cell.length_c   1.000
_cell.angle_alpha   90.00
_cell.angle_beta   90.00
_cell.angle_gamma   90.00
#
_symmetry.space_group_name_H-M   'P 1'
#
loop_
_entity.id
_entity.type
_entity.pdbx_description
1 polymer ?
#
loop_
_entity_poly.entity_id
_entity_poly.type
_entity_poly.pdbx_seq_one_letter_code
_entity_poly.pdbx_strand_id
1 'polypeptide(L)'
;MKMTIEKYMRSYAVNVPFDMKDAFKNEFWSAEWIPQLKRWKVGPSKLEKLTQWVEENNAEAERMFEAARILKEQLAHEKTLPINTSAVKSAKVGKTDIYSREFELHYFSDEELYSYKGEASCVGGIVYIELEDGTKAEMKVEVPLSYEHFRSMIITPVFERGVVNHELYKLEKAAKEAFDARVKNLLASCNRRRR
;
A
#
# COMPACT_ATOMS: atom_id res chain seq x y z
N MET A 1 -10.60 -9.15 21.60
CA MET A 1 -11.26 -10.31 20.92
C MET A 1 -10.25 -11.45 20.87
N LYS A 2 -10.65 -12.70 21.13
CA LYS A 2 -9.72 -13.84 21.30
C LYS A 2 -9.93 -14.95 20.26
N MET A 3 -8.99 -15.88 20.16
CA MET A 3 -9.20 -17.09 19.36
C MET A 3 -10.22 -18.01 20.05
N THR A 4 -11.13 -18.54 19.26
CA THR A 4 -12.25 -19.38 19.71
C THR A 4 -12.36 -20.59 18.81
N ILE A 5 -12.44 -21.76 19.42
CA ILE A 5 -12.68 -23.02 18.73
C ILE A 5 -14.17 -23.34 18.85
N GLU A 6 -14.82 -23.53 17.70
CA GLU A 6 -16.21 -23.95 17.64
C GLU A 6 -16.34 -25.27 16.89
N LYS A 7 -17.33 -26.08 17.27
CA LYS A 7 -17.63 -27.31 16.54
C LYS A 7 -18.26 -26.96 15.19
N TYR A 8 -17.71 -27.51 14.10
CA TYR A 8 -18.20 -27.30 12.75
C TYR A 8 -18.32 -28.63 12.01
N MET A 9 -19.55 -29.13 11.85
CA MET A 9 -19.84 -30.46 11.30
C MET A 9 -19.04 -31.57 12.03
N ARG A 10 -18.22 -32.33 11.30
CA ARG A 10 -17.30 -33.36 11.82
C ARG A 10 -15.90 -32.81 12.12
N SER A 11 -15.76 -31.50 12.29
CA SER A 11 -14.49 -30.79 12.39
C SER A 11 -14.61 -29.64 13.40
N TYR A 12 -13.56 -28.83 13.51
CA TYR A 12 -13.52 -27.64 14.34
C TYR A 12 -13.25 -26.41 13.49
N ALA A 13 -13.88 -25.29 13.81
CA ALA A 13 -13.65 -24.00 13.18
C ALA A 13 -12.97 -23.07 14.18
N VAL A 14 -11.90 -22.40 13.74
CA VAL A 14 -11.15 -21.44 14.57
C VAL A 14 -10.96 -20.11 13.85
N ASN A 15 -11.14 -19.01 14.57
CA ASN A 15 -10.76 -17.68 14.09
C ASN A 15 -9.29 -17.42 14.42
N VAL A 16 -8.50 -17.08 13.41
CA VAL A 16 -7.07 -16.79 13.53
C VAL A 16 -6.82 -15.42 12.91
N PRO A 17 -6.03 -14.53 13.55
CA PRO A 17 -5.64 -13.25 12.94
C PRO A 17 -4.94 -13.46 11.59
N PHE A 18 -5.12 -12.53 10.67
CA PHE A 18 -4.55 -12.65 9.32
C PHE A 18 -3.02 -12.82 9.36
N ASP A 19 -2.34 -12.07 10.22
CA ASP A 19 -0.87 -12.09 10.33
C ASP A 19 -0.34 -13.42 10.89
N MET A 20 -1.18 -14.20 11.58
CA MET A 20 -0.82 -15.54 12.08
C MET A 20 -1.21 -16.66 11.12
N LYS A 21 -1.79 -16.35 9.94
CA LYS A 21 -2.31 -17.35 9.01
C LYS A 21 -1.24 -18.35 8.57
N ASP A 22 -0.01 -17.88 8.33
CA ASP A 22 1.06 -18.69 7.76
C ASP A 22 1.64 -19.62 8.83
N ALA A 23 1.85 -19.10 10.04
CA ALA A 23 2.23 -19.89 11.21
C ALA A 23 1.18 -20.97 11.51
N PHE A 24 -0.10 -20.61 11.50
CA PHE A 24 -1.20 -21.54 11.69
C PHE A 24 -1.26 -22.61 10.59
N LYS A 25 -1.04 -22.22 9.33
CA LYS A 25 -1.01 -23.14 8.19
C LYS A 25 0.16 -24.10 8.23
N ASN A 26 1.31 -23.68 8.74
CA ASN A 26 2.45 -24.55 8.92
C ASN A 26 2.14 -25.63 9.98
N GLU A 27 1.48 -25.26 11.07
CA GLU A 27 1.14 -26.19 12.15
C GLU A 27 -0.03 -27.13 11.77
N PHE A 28 -1.01 -26.58 11.04
CA PHE A 28 -2.22 -27.26 10.58
C PHE A 28 -2.29 -27.23 9.04
N TRP A 29 -1.34 -27.90 8.38
CA TRP A 29 -1.24 -27.96 6.91
C TRP A 29 -2.54 -28.35 6.19
N SER A 30 -3.31 -29.26 6.80
CA SER A 30 -4.59 -29.75 6.29
C SER A 30 -5.78 -28.85 6.63
N ALA A 31 -5.57 -27.68 7.23
CA ALA A 31 -6.65 -26.76 7.56
C ALA A 31 -7.24 -26.17 6.29
N GLU A 32 -8.56 -26.00 6.24
CA GLU A 32 -9.27 -25.44 5.07
C GLU A 32 -9.89 -24.11 5.46
N TRP A 33 -9.79 -23.09 4.60
CA TRP A 33 -10.47 -21.83 4.86
C TRP A 33 -11.97 -21.97 4.59
N ILE A 34 -12.82 -21.51 5.52
CA ILE A 34 -14.28 -21.43 5.36
C ILE A 34 -14.66 -19.95 5.13
N PRO A 35 -14.90 -19.53 3.88
CA PRO A 35 -15.17 -18.11 3.57
C PRO A 35 -16.42 -17.55 4.26
N GLN A 36 -17.47 -18.36 4.41
CA GLN A 36 -18.76 -17.91 4.95
C GLN A 36 -18.64 -17.55 6.44
N LEU A 37 -17.79 -18.27 7.18
CA LEU A 37 -17.59 -18.07 8.61
C LEU A 37 -16.35 -17.23 8.92
N LYS A 38 -15.50 -16.96 7.92
CA LYS A 38 -14.18 -16.34 8.08
C LYS A 38 -13.33 -17.07 9.12
N ARG A 39 -13.30 -18.40 9.03
CA ARG A 39 -12.61 -19.28 9.99
C ARG A 39 -11.89 -20.42 9.28
N TRP A 40 -10.89 -20.97 9.95
CA TRP A 40 -10.18 -22.16 9.50
C TRP A 40 -10.84 -23.42 10.04
N LYS A 41 -11.13 -24.36 9.15
CA LYS A 41 -11.58 -25.72 9.45
C LYS A 41 -10.38 -26.59 9.77
N VAL A 42 -10.39 -27.25 10.91
CA VAL A 42 -9.38 -28.22 11.33
C VAL A 42 -10.05 -29.56 11.58
N GLY A 43 -9.42 -30.63 11.08
CA GLY A 43 -9.93 -31.99 11.24
C GLY A 43 -10.06 -32.40 12.71
N PRO A 44 -10.98 -33.35 13.02
CA PRO A 44 -11.32 -33.67 14.41
C PRO A 44 -10.18 -34.32 15.19
N SER A 45 -9.28 -35.04 14.51
CA SER A 45 -8.12 -35.70 15.11
C SER A 45 -7.06 -34.73 15.66
N LYS A 46 -7.13 -33.45 15.30
CA LYS A 46 -6.18 -32.42 15.72
C LYS A 46 -6.73 -31.51 16.82
N LEU A 47 -7.85 -31.87 17.47
CA LEU A 47 -8.49 -31.03 18.48
C LEU A 47 -7.54 -30.65 19.62
N GLU A 48 -6.90 -31.63 20.24
CA GLU A 48 -6.02 -31.40 21.39
C GLU A 48 -4.87 -30.46 21.04
N LYS A 49 -4.22 -30.71 19.90
CA LYS A 49 -3.18 -29.85 19.33
C LYS A 49 -3.69 -28.44 19.01
N LEU A 50 -4.92 -28.33 18.49
CA LEU A 50 -5.55 -27.04 18.21
C LEU A 50 -5.83 -26.25 19.48
N THR A 51 -6.33 -26.92 20.53
CA THR A 51 -6.57 -26.30 21.84
C THR A 51 -5.27 -25.76 22.43
N GLN A 52 -4.22 -26.57 22.46
CA GLN A 52 -2.91 -26.15 22.96
C GLN A 52 -2.36 -24.96 22.17
N TRP A 53 -2.38 -25.04 20.83
CA TRP A 53 -1.89 -23.96 19.98
C TRP A 53 -2.67 -22.66 20.22
N VAL A 54 -4.00 -22.75 20.37
CA VAL A 54 -4.83 -21.60 20.70
C VAL A 54 -4.44 -21.01 22.05
N GLU A 55 -4.25 -21.82 23.09
CA GLU A 55 -3.86 -21.36 24.42
C GLU A 55 -2.50 -20.63 24.42
N GLU A 56 -1.49 -21.21 23.76
CA GLU A 56 -0.13 -20.65 23.66
C GLU A 56 -0.11 -19.31 22.91
N ASN A 57 -0.95 -19.17 21.88
CA ASN A 57 -0.93 -18.02 20.97
C ASN A 57 -2.02 -16.99 21.28
N ASN A 58 -2.92 -17.25 22.24
CA ASN A 58 -4.11 -16.42 22.44
C ASN A 58 -3.77 -14.97 22.84
N ALA A 59 -2.76 -14.76 23.68
CA ALA A 59 -2.35 -13.43 24.12
C ALA A 59 -1.85 -12.57 22.95
N GLU A 60 -1.08 -13.18 22.04
CA GLU A 60 -0.62 -12.50 20.83
C GLU A 60 -1.77 -12.24 19.86
N ALA A 61 -2.62 -13.25 19.66
CA ALA A 61 -3.79 -13.13 18.79
C ALA A 61 -4.77 -12.06 19.26
N GLU A 62 -4.97 -11.91 20.58
CA GLU A 62 -5.78 -10.85 21.16
C GLU A 62 -5.27 -9.46 20.80
N ARG A 63 -3.94 -9.23 20.88
CA ARG A 63 -3.32 -7.97 20.46
C ARG A 63 -3.55 -7.69 18.98
N MET A 64 -3.40 -8.71 18.12
CA MET A 64 -3.58 -8.56 16.68
C MET A 64 -5.05 -8.31 16.31
N PHE A 65 -6.00 -9.00 16.94
CA PHE A 65 -7.42 -8.72 16.74
C PHE A 65 -7.80 -7.31 17.17
N GLU A 66 -7.22 -6.83 18.27
CA GLU A 66 -7.46 -5.48 18.76
C GLU A 66 -6.87 -4.42 17.82
N ALA A 67 -5.64 -4.62 17.34
CA ALA A 67 -5.02 -3.77 16.34
C ALA A 67 -5.86 -3.72 15.04
N ALA A 68 -6.32 -4.87 14.56
CA ALA A 68 -7.19 -4.95 13.38
C ALA A 68 -8.55 -4.26 13.59
N ARG A 69 -9.12 -4.32 14.81
CA ARG A 69 -10.35 -3.60 15.18
C ARG A 69 -10.13 -2.09 15.12
N ILE A 70 -9.08 -1.60 15.77
CA ILE A 70 -8.72 -0.17 15.78
C ILE A 70 -8.50 0.32 14.35
N LEU A 71 -7.74 -0.42 13.53
CA LEU A 71 -7.51 -0.06 12.13
C LEU A 71 -8.81 -0.01 11.32
N LYS A 72 -9.70 -0.99 11.51
CA LYS A 72 -10.99 -1.02 10.82
C LYS A 72 -11.88 0.16 11.23
N GLU A 73 -11.86 0.53 12.51
CA GLU A 73 -12.59 1.70 13.03
C GLU A 73 -12.01 3.00 12.49
N GLN A 74 -10.68 3.12 12.45
CA GLN A 74 -9.99 4.25 11.83
C GLN A 74 -10.37 4.37 10.35
N LEU A 75 -10.30 3.28 9.58
CA LEU A 75 -10.65 3.28 8.16
C LEU A 75 -12.15 3.60 7.94
N ALA A 76 -13.03 3.10 8.81
CA ALA A 76 -14.45 3.41 8.75
C ALA A 76 -14.70 4.89 9.05
N HIS A 77 -14.02 5.43 10.07
CA HIS A 77 -14.09 6.84 10.42
C HIS A 77 -13.55 7.73 9.29
N GLU A 78 -12.41 7.38 8.70
CA GLU A 78 -11.83 8.08 7.55
C GLU A 78 -12.79 8.13 6.36
N LYS A 79 -13.50 7.03 6.07
CA LYS A 79 -14.54 7.00 5.02
C LYS A 79 -15.74 7.90 5.32
N THR A 80 -16.01 8.21 6.58
CA THR A 80 -17.09 9.13 6.97
C THR A 80 -16.66 10.59 6.98
N LEU A 81 -15.36 10.89 6.93
CA LEU A 81 -14.89 12.26 6.82
C LEU A 81 -15.38 12.85 5.48
N PRO A 82 -15.81 14.12 5.43
CA PRO A 82 -16.19 14.74 4.16
C PRO A 82 -14.98 14.79 3.23
N ILE A 83 -15.22 14.56 1.94
CA ILE A 83 -14.15 14.73 0.93
C ILE A 83 -13.79 16.21 0.89
N ASN A 84 -12.53 16.52 1.20
CA ASN A 84 -11.98 17.85 0.99
C ASN A 84 -11.89 18.10 -0.52
N THR A 85 -12.60 19.11 -1.00
CA THR A 85 -12.67 19.51 -2.40
C THR A 85 -12.02 20.87 -2.67
N SER A 86 -11.37 21.46 -1.65
CA SER A 86 -10.68 22.74 -1.74
C SER A 86 -9.71 22.75 -2.92
N ALA A 87 -9.74 23.84 -3.68
CA ALA A 87 -8.89 23.99 -4.85
C ALA A 87 -7.41 24.07 -4.44
N VAL A 88 -6.55 23.69 -5.38
CA VAL A 88 -5.10 23.85 -5.23
C VAL A 88 -4.76 25.32 -5.33
N LYS A 89 -4.25 25.90 -4.23
CA LYS A 89 -3.76 27.27 -4.18
C LYS A 89 -2.36 27.37 -4.77
N SER A 90 -1.47 26.44 -4.43
CA SER A 90 -0.13 26.37 -5.03
C SER A 90 0.47 24.97 -4.98
N ALA A 91 1.35 24.66 -5.92
CA ALA A 91 2.19 23.47 -5.92
C ALA A 91 3.65 23.88 -6.18
N LYS A 92 4.56 23.49 -5.28
CA LYS A 92 5.97 23.87 -5.32
C LYS A 92 6.86 22.63 -5.26
N VAL A 93 7.79 22.53 -6.20
CA VAL A 93 8.75 21.44 -6.20
C VAL A 93 9.89 21.80 -5.26
N GLY A 94 10.17 20.90 -4.32
CA GLY A 94 11.33 20.97 -3.44
C GLY A 94 12.63 20.63 -4.16
N LYS A 95 13.59 20.10 -3.40
CA LYS A 95 14.82 19.58 -3.97
C LYS A 95 14.51 18.38 -4.87
N THR A 96 15.14 18.35 -6.03
CA THR A 96 15.08 17.25 -6.99
C THR A 96 16.46 16.63 -7.10
N ASP A 97 16.51 15.29 -7.06
CA ASP A 97 17.75 14.52 -7.22
C ASP A 97 17.59 13.55 -8.39
N ILE A 98 18.72 13.25 -9.05
CA ILE A 98 18.80 12.22 -10.09
C ILE A 98 19.41 10.98 -9.45
N TYR A 99 18.76 9.84 -9.59
CA TYR A 99 19.23 8.58 -9.05
C TYR A 99 18.86 7.44 -9.98
N SER A 100 19.52 6.30 -9.77
CA SER A 100 19.19 5.07 -10.48
C SER A 100 18.19 4.25 -9.68
N ARG A 101 17.21 3.68 -10.37
CA ARG A 101 16.17 2.83 -9.78
C ARG A 101 16.15 1.49 -10.50
N GLU A 102 16.35 0.43 -9.73
CA GLU A 102 16.06 -0.92 -10.17
C GLU A 102 14.55 -1.12 -10.27
N PHE A 103 14.11 -1.77 -11.33
CA PHE A 103 12.72 -2.14 -11.54
C PHE A 103 12.61 -3.56 -12.07
N GLU A 104 11.50 -4.22 -11.75
CA GLU A 104 11.13 -5.50 -12.32
C GLU A 104 9.81 -5.32 -13.08
N LEU A 105 9.84 -5.56 -14.39
CA LEU A 105 8.66 -5.62 -15.23
C LEU A 105 8.16 -7.04 -15.30
N HIS A 106 6.86 -7.22 -15.11
CA HIS A 106 6.18 -8.46 -15.39
C HIS A 106 5.29 -8.27 -16.62
N TYR A 107 5.45 -9.12 -17.63
CA TYR A 107 4.56 -9.15 -18.77
C TYR A 107 4.15 -10.59 -19.09
N PHE A 108 2.91 -10.73 -19.55
CA PHE A 108 2.37 -12.00 -19.98
C PHE A 108 2.57 -12.14 -21.49
N SER A 109 3.16 -13.26 -21.91
CA SER A 109 3.20 -13.69 -23.31
C SER A 109 2.90 -15.17 -23.34
N ASP A 110 1.96 -15.60 -24.19
CA ASP A 110 1.64 -17.01 -24.44
C ASP A 110 1.46 -17.84 -23.16
N GLU A 111 0.66 -17.32 -22.21
CA GLU A 111 0.35 -17.95 -20.91
C GLU A 111 1.52 -18.05 -19.91
N GLU A 112 2.71 -17.54 -20.26
CA GLU A 112 3.87 -17.48 -19.38
C GLU A 112 4.10 -16.07 -18.83
N LEU A 113 4.46 -16.00 -17.54
CA LEU A 113 4.86 -14.76 -16.88
C LEU A 113 6.37 -14.56 -17.04
N TYR A 114 6.75 -13.58 -17.85
CA TYR A 114 8.14 -13.17 -17.99
C TYR A 114 8.45 -12.04 -17.01
N SER A 115 9.61 -12.11 -16.36
CA SER A 115 10.14 -11.00 -15.56
C SER A 115 11.43 -10.45 -16.13
N TYR A 116 11.48 -9.13 -16.28
CA TYR A 116 12.66 -8.40 -16.73
C TYR A 116 13.11 -7.46 -15.61
N LYS A 117 14.35 -7.63 -15.15
CA LYS A 117 15.00 -6.72 -14.21
C LYS A 117 15.83 -5.71 -15.00
N GLY A 118 15.60 -4.44 -14.73
CA GLY A 118 16.32 -3.34 -15.36
C GLY A 118 16.65 -2.24 -14.37
N GLU A 119 17.45 -1.29 -14.85
CA GLU A 119 17.83 -0.09 -14.12
C GLU A 119 17.47 1.12 -14.96
N ALA A 120 16.76 2.09 -14.38
CA ALA A 120 16.40 3.34 -15.03
C ALA A 120 16.94 4.52 -14.22
N SER A 121 17.53 5.50 -14.91
CA SER A 121 17.79 6.79 -14.29
C SER A 121 16.48 7.55 -14.12
N CYS A 122 16.20 8.04 -12.92
CA CYS A 122 15.00 8.78 -12.56
C CYS A 122 15.37 10.16 -12.02
N VAL A 123 14.51 11.15 -12.28
CA VAL A 123 14.46 12.38 -11.49
C VAL A 123 13.36 12.21 -10.47
N GLY A 124 13.68 12.33 -9.19
CA GLY A 124 12.69 12.34 -8.12
C GLY A 124 12.78 13.58 -7.26
N GLY A 125 11.69 13.90 -6.58
CA GLY A 125 11.62 14.97 -5.61
C GLY A 125 10.30 14.98 -4.85
N ILE A 126 10.15 15.97 -3.98
CA ILE A 126 8.91 16.20 -3.23
C ILE A 126 8.20 17.42 -3.83
N VAL A 127 6.91 17.30 -4.06
CA VAL A 127 6.02 18.43 -4.39
C VAL A 127 5.19 18.76 -3.18
N TYR A 128 5.28 20.01 -2.73
CA TYR A 128 4.49 20.58 -1.64
C TYR A 128 3.27 21.27 -2.24
N ILE A 129 2.08 20.85 -1.83
CA ILE A 129 0.80 21.40 -2.27
C ILE A 129 0.16 22.15 -1.11
N GLU A 130 -0.31 23.36 -1.37
CA GLU A 130 -1.13 24.15 -0.46
C GLU A 130 -2.52 24.32 -1.09
N LEU A 131 -3.56 24.07 -0.30
CA LEU A 131 -4.95 24.26 -0.70
C LEU A 131 -5.49 25.61 -0.25
N GLU A 132 -6.61 26.06 -0.83
CA GLU A 132 -7.23 27.34 -0.46
C GLU A 132 -7.71 27.41 0.99
N ASP A 133 -8.06 26.27 1.60
CA ASP A 133 -8.43 26.16 3.01
C ASP A 133 -7.23 26.15 3.97
N GLY A 134 -6.00 26.27 3.44
CA GLY A 134 -4.76 26.26 4.20
C GLY A 134 -4.19 24.87 4.49
N THR A 135 -4.87 23.80 4.05
CA THR A 135 -4.36 22.42 4.16
C THR A 135 -3.09 22.25 3.32
N LYS A 136 -2.14 21.48 3.84
CA LYS A 136 -0.88 21.15 3.17
C LYS A 136 -0.80 19.67 2.88
N ALA A 137 -0.22 19.33 1.73
CA ALA A 137 0.04 17.97 1.32
C ALA A 137 1.43 17.86 0.70
N GLU A 138 2.06 16.69 0.86
CA GLU A 138 3.33 16.37 0.22
C GLU A 138 3.13 15.20 -0.75
N MET A 139 3.79 15.25 -1.90
CA MET A 139 3.74 14.16 -2.86
C MET A 139 5.15 13.85 -3.33
N LYS A 140 5.57 12.60 -3.17
CA LYS A 140 6.81 12.12 -3.77
C LYS A 140 6.53 11.82 -5.24
N VAL A 141 7.23 12.52 -6.11
CA VAL A 141 7.07 12.37 -7.56
C VAL A 141 8.38 11.89 -8.15
N GLU A 142 8.28 10.96 -9.10
CA GLU A 142 9.42 10.38 -9.80
C GLU A 142 9.11 10.18 -11.28
N VAL A 143 10.02 10.65 -12.12
CA VAL A 143 9.95 10.56 -13.57
C VAL A 143 11.19 9.83 -14.09
N PRO A 144 11.04 8.68 -14.77
CA PRO A 144 12.16 8.02 -15.44
C PRO A 144 12.64 8.86 -16.64
N LEU A 145 13.96 8.98 -16.78
CA LEU A 145 14.65 9.72 -17.84
C LEU A 145 14.93 8.86 -19.08
N SER A 146 15.09 7.56 -18.88
CA SER A 146 15.37 6.60 -19.94
C SER A 146 14.10 5.82 -20.29
N TYR A 147 13.80 5.74 -21.59
CA TYR A 147 12.70 5.07 -22.28
C TYR A 147 11.45 5.93 -22.56
N GLU A 148 11.26 6.25 -23.85
CA GLU A 148 10.01 6.82 -24.38
C GLU A 148 8.77 5.95 -24.07
N HIS A 149 8.99 4.63 -23.87
CA HIS A 149 7.98 3.65 -23.48
C HIS A 149 7.63 3.68 -21.98
N PHE A 150 8.42 4.36 -21.15
CA PHE A 150 8.26 4.44 -19.68
C PHE A 150 7.83 5.82 -19.20
N ARG A 151 7.13 6.61 -20.02
CA ARG A 151 6.60 7.93 -19.60
C ARG A 151 5.51 7.85 -18.50
N SER A 152 5.31 6.70 -17.86
CA SER A 152 4.52 6.60 -16.63
C SER A 152 5.29 7.24 -15.48
N MET A 153 4.93 8.48 -15.15
CA MET A 153 5.37 9.12 -13.92
C MET A 153 4.80 8.36 -12.73
N ILE A 154 5.65 8.01 -11.77
CA ILE A 154 5.23 7.41 -10.51
C ILE A 154 4.96 8.56 -9.53
N ILE A 155 3.72 8.65 -9.06
CA ILE A 155 3.34 9.58 -8.00
C ILE A 155 3.01 8.74 -6.78
N THR A 156 3.79 8.89 -5.72
CA THR A 156 3.46 8.30 -4.42
C THR A 156 3.00 9.44 -3.50
N PRO A 157 1.70 9.53 -3.21
CA PRO A 157 1.21 10.54 -2.28
C PRO A 157 1.72 10.27 -0.86
N VAL A 158 2.15 11.32 -0.15
CA VAL A 158 2.55 11.26 1.27
C VAL A 158 1.84 12.38 2.03
N PHE A 159 0.73 12.05 2.66
CA PHE A 159 -0.12 13.05 3.27
C PHE A 159 0.30 13.40 4.70
N GLU A 160 0.21 14.69 5.06
CA GLU A 160 0.09 15.08 6.46
C GLU A 160 -1.24 14.58 7.04
N ARG A 161 -1.33 14.45 8.37
CA ARG A 161 -2.57 14.03 9.05
C ARG A 161 -3.74 14.92 8.61
N GLY A 162 -4.81 14.32 8.10
CA GLY A 162 -6.05 15.02 7.73
C GLY A 162 -6.36 15.12 6.24
N VAL A 163 -5.43 14.77 5.34
CA VAL A 163 -5.66 14.77 3.87
C VAL A 163 -6.25 13.44 3.37
N VAL A 164 -6.64 12.53 4.28
CA VAL A 164 -7.04 11.15 3.99
C VAL A 164 -8.33 11.04 3.15
N ASN A 165 -8.96 12.16 2.80
CA ASN A 165 -10.14 12.18 1.94
C ASN A 165 -10.14 13.39 1.01
N HIS A 166 -9.12 13.59 0.18
CA HIS A 166 -9.13 14.61 -0.88
C HIS A 166 -9.38 13.97 -2.25
N GLU A 167 -9.80 14.75 -3.24
CA GLU A 167 -9.78 14.34 -4.64
C GLU A 167 -8.32 14.15 -5.11
N LEU A 168 -7.77 12.96 -4.83
CA LEU A 168 -6.39 12.56 -5.12
C LEU A 168 -5.97 12.92 -6.55
N TYR A 169 -6.86 12.72 -7.52
CA TYR A 169 -6.63 13.06 -8.91
C TYR A 169 -6.27 14.55 -9.13
N LYS A 170 -6.90 15.48 -8.40
CA LYS A 170 -6.57 16.92 -8.51
C LYS A 170 -5.18 17.22 -7.95
N LEU A 171 -4.83 16.60 -6.82
CA LEU A 171 -3.51 16.74 -6.21
C LEU A 171 -2.42 16.13 -7.10
N GLU A 172 -2.66 14.92 -7.61
CA GLU A 172 -1.78 14.23 -8.55
C GLU A 172 -1.55 15.05 -9.83
N LYS A 173 -2.61 15.64 -10.38
CA LYS A 173 -2.52 16.51 -11.56
C LYS A 173 -1.65 17.75 -11.27
N ALA A 174 -1.91 18.44 -10.16
CA ALA A 174 -1.12 19.63 -9.80
C ALA A 174 0.35 19.27 -9.53
N ALA A 175 0.60 18.15 -8.86
CA ALA A 175 1.95 17.65 -8.62
C ALA A 175 2.68 17.33 -9.93
N LYS A 176 1.99 16.64 -10.86
CA LYS A 176 2.50 16.34 -12.20
C LYS A 176 2.92 17.60 -12.95
N GLU A 177 2.01 18.56 -13.06
CA GLU A 177 2.25 19.79 -13.83
C GLU A 177 3.43 20.59 -13.27
N ALA A 178 3.53 20.73 -11.95
CA ALA A 178 4.65 21.40 -11.30
C ALA A 178 5.98 20.66 -11.51
N PHE A 179 5.98 19.33 -11.38
CA PHE A 179 7.17 18.50 -11.52
C PHE A 179 7.66 18.42 -12.97
N ASP A 180 6.76 18.25 -13.94
CA ASP A 180 7.08 18.24 -15.38
C ASP A 180 7.72 19.57 -15.81
N ALA A 181 7.20 20.71 -15.32
CA ALA A 181 7.80 22.02 -15.57
C ALA A 181 9.23 22.10 -15.02
N ARG A 182 9.49 21.55 -13.82
CA ARG A 182 10.82 21.48 -13.22
C ARG A 182 11.77 20.59 -14.02
N VAL A 183 11.35 19.39 -14.40
CA VAL A 183 12.15 18.44 -15.19
C VAL A 183 12.50 19.01 -16.56
N LYS A 184 11.54 19.64 -17.25
CA LYS A 184 11.77 20.30 -18.55
C LYS A 184 12.85 21.38 -18.44
N ASN A 185 12.80 22.20 -17.38
CA ASN A 185 13.80 23.24 -17.12
C ASN A 185 15.20 22.65 -16.82
N LEU A 186 15.26 21.56 -16.05
CA LEU A 186 16.51 20.85 -15.78
C LEU A 186 17.15 20.33 -17.08
N LEU A 187 16.37 19.61 -17.91
CA LEU A 187 16.84 19.07 -19.19
C LEU A 187 17.30 20.18 -20.14
N ALA A 188 16.54 21.28 -20.25
CA ALA A 188 16.92 22.42 -21.06
C ALA A 188 18.23 23.07 -20.60
N SER A 189 18.47 23.16 -19.29
CA SER A 189 19.70 23.72 -18.73
C SER A 189 20.93 22.83 -18.99
N CYS A 190 20.77 21.51 -18.91
CA CYS A 190 21.83 20.55 -19.22
C CYS A 190 22.25 20.61 -20.68
N ASN A 191 21.29 20.78 -21.60
CA ASN A 191 21.57 20.87 -23.03
C ASN A 191 22.28 22.17 -23.44
N ARG A 192 22.06 23.29 -22.72
CA ARG A 192 22.76 24.56 -22.98
C ARG A 192 24.23 24.53 -22.53
N ARG A 193 24.58 23.79 -21.49
CA ARG A 193 25.97 23.68 -20.99
C ARG A 193 26.86 22.77 -21.85
N ARG A 194 26.28 22.01 -22.78
CA ARG A 194 26.99 21.11 -23.70
C ARG A 194 27.26 21.73 -25.07
N ARG A 195 26.83 22.97 -25.32
CA ARG A 195 27.14 23.76 -26.51
C ARG A 195 28.09 24.88 -26.13
#